data_AF-A0AAD6VG03-F1
#
_entry.id   AF-A0AAD6VG03-F1
#
_cell.length_a   1.000
_cell.length_b   1.000
_cell.length_c   1.000
_cell.angle_alpha   90.00
_cell.angle_beta   90.00
_cell.angle_gamma   90.00
#
_symmetry.space_group_name_H-M   'P 1'
#
loop_
_entity.id
_entity.type
_entity.pdbx_description
1 polymer ?
#
loop_
_entity_poly.entity_id
_entity_poly.type
_entity_poly.pdbx_seq_one_letter_code
_entity_poly.pdbx_strand_id
1 'polypeptide(L)'
;MDSDTHSLVATLQVVAYVKAAFLTLLVYDTLLHFGQEYRYVWKSRWSIINFLYLWTRYSTFIDSIVAVQGRVLSAQVSDSNSSLSSTERLDIHRDAEECSRVMTFTTIFAGFGIGVSEIILMIRTYALYERSQKLLAAFVVLWFSVSSVNLWAVLKWTRSFKTEASPSPVSACFLGNSNKIGLVCYASLLASETLIVLLTLWKPIQECTSLHSELVSTFYRDGVLFYLAILPFSIANVVLLFLAPPGLNLLADTPLRVMHSILCCRLVTHIRSVMSREETHTMHVASAIVFATNSVVDDGSASGHYVRV
;
A
#
# COMPACT_ATOMS: atom_id res chain seq x y z
N MET A 1 -1.68 15.42 39.74
CA MET A 1 -1.61 14.27 38.80
C MET A 1 -2.78 14.46 37.88
N ASP A 2 -2.50 15.11 36.75
CA ASP A 2 -3.37 16.15 36.21
C ASP A 2 -4.24 15.62 35.06
N SER A 3 -5.42 16.23 34.88
CA SER A 3 -6.40 15.94 33.81
C SER A 3 -5.76 15.68 32.43
N ASP A 4 -4.69 16.41 32.12
CA ASP A 4 -3.95 16.33 30.85
C ASP A 4 -3.17 15.03 30.67
N THR A 5 -2.78 14.37 31.76
CA THR A 5 -2.08 13.08 31.70
C THR A 5 -3.05 11.95 31.35
N HIS A 6 -4.26 11.98 31.92
CA HIS A 6 -5.30 10.99 31.62
C HIS A 6 -5.79 11.06 30.16
N SER A 7 -5.97 12.28 29.62
CA SER A 7 -6.38 12.47 28.23
C SER A 7 -5.30 12.04 27.23
N LEU A 8 -4.03 12.27 27.55
CA LEU A 8 -2.89 11.83 26.75
C LEU A 8 -2.77 10.30 26.69
N VAL A 9 -2.91 9.61 27.83
CA VAL A 9 -2.88 8.14 27.90
C VAL A 9 -4.03 7.54 27.10
N ALA A 10 -5.24 8.08 27.23
CA ALA A 10 -6.39 7.62 26.46
C ALA A 10 -6.16 7.78 24.95
N THR A 11 -5.60 8.91 24.52
CA THR A 11 -5.27 9.19 23.11
C THR A 11 -4.27 8.17 22.55
N LEU A 12 -3.24 7.82 23.32
CA LEU A 12 -2.25 6.82 22.94
C LEU A 12 -2.84 5.42 22.80
N GLN A 13 -3.71 5.04 23.74
CA GLN A 13 -4.39 3.75 23.71
C GLN A 13 -5.25 3.63 22.45
N VAL A 14 -5.97 4.68 22.07
CA VAL A 14 -6.74 4.71 20.82
C VAL A 14 -5.82 4.44 19.61
N VAL A 15 -4.67 5.09 19.53
CA VAL A 15 -3.71 4.84 18.44
C VAL A 15 -3.21 3.39 18.44
N ALA A 16 -2.89 2.83 19.60
CA ALA A 16 -2.45 1.44 19.72
C ALA A 16 -3.53 0.44 19.28
N TYR A 17 -4.79 0.66 19.70
CA TYR A 17 -5.92 -0.18 19.29
C TYR A 17 -6.20 -0.08 17.79
N VAL A 18 -6.12 1.11 17.19
CA VAL A 18 -6.27 1.28 15.74
C VAL A 18 -5.16 0.52 15.00
N LYS A 19 -3.90 0.64 15.43
CA LYS A 19 -2.80 -0.13 14.82
C LYS A 19 -3.01 -1.63 14.92
N ALA A 20 -3.43 -2.13 16.08
CA ALA A 20 -3.75 -3.55 16.28
C ALA A 20 -4.92 -4.00 15.40
N ALA A 21 -5.97 -3.19 15.25
CA ALA A 21 -7.13 -3.49 14.41
C ALA A 21 -6.77 -3.57 12.92
N PHE A 22 -5.88 -2.69 12.43
CA PHE A 22 -5.43 -2.78 11.03
C PHE A 22 -4.43 -3.91 10.81
N LEU A 23 -3.63 -4.29 11.82
CA LEU A 23 -2.82 -5.50 11.77
C LEU A 23 -3.70 -6.77 11.68
N THR A 24 -4.76 -6.87 12.49
CA THR A 24 -5.68 -8.01 12.41
C THR A 24 -6.42 -8.04 11.07
N LEU A 25 -6.80 -6.88 10.54
CA LEU A 25 -7.37 -6.78 9.18
C LEU A 25 -6.39 -7.29 8.11
N LEU A 26 -5.11 -6.92 8.19
CA LEU A 26 -4.07 -7.39 7.27
C LEU A 26 -3.88 -8.91 7.32
N VAL A 27 -3.84 -9.48 8.52
CA VAL A 27 -3.78 -10.94 8.73
C VAL A 27 -5.01 -11.60 8.13
N TYR A 28 -6.19 -11.09 8.45
CA TYR A 28 -7.46 -11.64 7.96
C TYR A 28 -7.55 -11.63 6.43
N ASP A 29 -7.21 -10.50 5.80
CA ASP A 29 -7.17 -10.38 4.34
C ASP A 29 -6.20 -11.37 3.69
N THR A 30 -5.04 -11.56 4.33
CA THR A 30 -4.00 -12.47 3.88
C THR A 30 -4.44 -13.93 3.91
N LEU A 31 -5.07 -14.34 5.00
CA LEU A 31 -5.61 -15.71 5.11
C LEU A 31 -6.70 -15.96 4.06
N LEU A 32 -7.58 -14.99 3.82
CA LEU A 32 -8.69 -15.16 2.88
C LEU A 32 -8.23 -15.25 1.42
N HIS A 33 -7.17 -14.53 1.04
CA HIS A 33 -6.65 -14.52 -0.34
C HIS A 33 -5.43 -15.43 -0.56
N PHE A 34 -5.01 -16.19 0.44
CA PHE A 34 -3.82 -17.03 0.36
C PHE A 34 -3.89 -18.05 -0.81
N GLY A 35 -5.05 -18.65 -1.05
CA GLY A 35 -5.22 -19.59 -2.16
C GLY A 35 -5.02 -18.96 -3.54
N GLN A 36 -5.50 -17.72 -3.72
CA GLN A 36 -5.29 -16.97 -4.96
C GLN A 36 -3.84 -16.50 -5.10
N GLU A 37 -3.23 -16.04 -4.00
CA GLU A 37 -1.83 -15.67 -3.96
C GLU A 37 -0.93 -16.84 -4.35
N TYR A 38 -1.15 -18.02 -3.77
CA TYR A 38 -0.39 -19.22 -4.11
C TYR A 38 -0.48 -19.55 -5.61
N ARG A 39 -1.69 -19.50 -6.18
CA ARG A 39 -1.92 -19.81 -7.59
C ARG A 39 -1.31 -18.78 -8.54
N TYR A 40 -1.47 -17.48 -8.27
CA TYR A 40 -1.13 -16.41 -9.22
C TYR A 40 0.23 -15.78 -9.00
N VAL A 41 0.80 -15.87 -7.79
CA VAL A 41 2.09 -15.26 -7.45
C VAL A 41 3.16 -16.33 -7.28
N TRP A 42 2.92 -17.33 -6.42
CA TRP A 42 3.92 -18.34 -6.07
C TRP A 42 4.13 -19.39 -7.17
N LYS A 43 3.05 -19.87 -7.79
CA LYS A 43 3.13 -20.85 -8.90
C LYS A 43 3.50 -20.21 -10.25
N SER A 44 3.43 -18.89 -10.34
CA SER A 44 3.69 -18.16 -11.59
C SER A 44 5.19 -18.02 -11.84
N ARG A 45 5.60 -17.79 -13.10
CA ARG A 45 6.98 -17.47 -13.43
C ARG A 45 7.39 -16.19 -12.72
N TRP A 46 8.59 -16.17 -12.14
CA TRP A 46 9.13 -15.02 -11.43
C TRP A 46 9.20 -13.80 -12.37
N SER A 47 8.44 -12.76 -12.01
CA SER A 47 8.37 -11.48 -12.70
C SER A 47 8.60 -10.36 -11.70
N ILE A 48 9.01 -9.18 -12.18
CA ILE A 48 9.19 -7.97 -11.37
C ILE A 48 7.92 -7.70 -10.54
N ILE A 49 6.73 -7.88 -11.11
CA ILE A 49 5.46 -7.67 -10.40
C ILE A 49 5.28 -8.66 -9.24
N ASN A 50 5.81 -9.89 -9.32
CA ASN A 50 5.76 -10.84 -8.18
C ASN A 50 6.63 -10.34 -7.04
N PHE A 51 7.84 -9.85 -7.36
CA PHE A 51 8.75 -9.32 -6.35
C PHE A 51 8.15 -8.09 -5.66
N LEU A 52 7.63 -7.13 -6.44
CA LEU A 52 6.97 -5.93 -5.90
C LEU A 52 5.75 -6.31 -5.05
N TYR A 53 4.95 -7.29 -5.49
CA TYR A 53 3.81 -7.80 -4.73
C TYR A 53 4.22 -8.38 -3.38
N LEU A 54 5.19 -9.31 -3.38
CA LEU A 54 5.65 -9.95 -2.15
C LEU A 54 6.28 -8.91 -1.21
N TRP A 55 7.06 -7.98 -1.76
CA TRP A 55 7.63 -6.87 -0.99
C TRP A 55 6.54 -6.03 -0.33
N THR A 56 5.56 -5.52 -1.09
CA THR A 56 4.46 -4.70 -0.56
C THR A 56 3.72 -5.43 0.56
N ARG A 57 3.41 -6.72 0.38
CA ARG A 57 2.67 -7.50 1.38
C ARG A 57 3.48 -7.71 2.65
N TYR A 58 4.67 -8.30 2.54
CA TYR A 58 5.45 -8.73 3.71
C TYR A 58 6.13 -7.55 4.43
N SER A 59 6.51 -6.50 3.72
CA SER A 59 7.03 -5.28 4.37
C SER A 59 5.97 -4.64 5.26
N THR A 60 4.69 -4.66 4.86
CA THR A 60 3.58 -4.10 5.67
C THR A 60 3.34 -4.90 6.96
N PHE A 61 3.58 -6.21 6.96
CA PHE A 61 3.56 -7.01 8.20
C PHE A 61 4.66 -6.57 9.16
N ILE A 62 5.89 -6.40 8.65
CA ILE A 62 7.03 -5.94 9.45
C ILE A 62 6.73 -4.56 10.05
N ASP A 63 6.27 -3.61 9.23
CA ASP A 63 5.86 -2.27 9.68
C ASP A 63 4.81 -2.34 10.80
N SER A 64 3.75 -3.11 10.58
CA SER A 64 2.62 -3.16 11.50
C SER A 64 2.99 -3.85 12.83
N ILE A 65 3.82 -4.89 12.80
CA ILE A 65 4.31 -5.57 14.00
C ILE A 65 5.22 -4.64 14.81
N VAL A 66 6.19 -4.00 14.16
CA VAL A 66 7.10 -3.05 14.82
C VAL A 66 6.34 -1.85 15.39
N ALA A 67 5.35 -1.34 14.64
CA ALA A 67 4.51 -0.22 15.08
C ALA A 67 3.63 -0.54 16.30
N VAL A 68 3.21 -1.80 16.47
CA VAL A 68 2.47 -2.28 17.65
C VAL A 68 3.43 -2.55 18.81
N GLN A 69 4.53 -3.28 18.56
CA GLN A 69 5.52 -3.61 19.59
C GLN A 69 6.13 -2.37 20.23
N GLY A 70 6.51 -1.37 19.42
CA GLY A 70 7.09 -0.12 19.92
C GLY A 70 6.14 0.69 20.81
N ARG A 71 4.82 0.45 20.75
CA ARG A 71 3.82 1.12 21.60
C ARG A 71 3.42 0.28 22.82
N VAL A 72 3.37 -1.04 22.68
CA VAL A 72 3.08 -1.96 23.79
C VAL A 72 4.23 -2.01 24.79
N LEU A 73 5.49 -2.03 24.33
CA LEU A 73 6.65 -1.98 25.23
C LEU A 73 6.70 -0.66 26.03
N SER A 74 6.42 0.48 25.38
CA SER A 74 6.38 1.77 26.07
C SER A 74 5.27 1.88 27.12
N ALA A 75 4.20 1.08 27.00
CA ALA A 75 3.13 1.03 28.00
C ALA A 75 3.51 0.15 29.21
N GLN A 76 4.24 -0.95 29.01
CA GLN A 76 4.64 -1.85 30.11
C GLN A 76 5.74 -1.29 31.01
N VAL A 77 6.61 -0.42 30.49
CA VAL A 77 7.66 0.24 31.29
C VAL A 77 7.06 1.19 32.34
N SER A 78 5.88 1.79 32.08
CA SER A 78 5.21 2.68 33.05
C SER A 78 4.62 1.96 34.28
N ASP A 79 4.27 0.67 34.18
CA ASP A 79 3.62 -0.05 35.28
C ASP A 79 4.61 -0.62 36.31
N SER A 80 5.92 -0.65 36.00
CA SER A 80 6.90 -1.40 36.80
C SER A 80 7.66 -0.57 37.84
N ASN A 81 7.60 0.77 37.82
CA ASN A 81 8.55 1.61 38.56
C ASN A 81 7.84 2.60 39.52
N SER A 82 7.45 2.12 40.70
CA SER A 82 6.93 2.95 41.80
C SER A 82 7.96 3.23 42.92
N SER A 83 9.27 3.09 42.65
CA SER A 83 10.33 3.42 43.62
C SER A 83 11.50 4.15 42.95
N LEU A 84 11.51 5.48 43.09
CA LEU A 84 12.36 6.39 42.34
C LEU A 84 13.84 6.36 42.79
N SER A 85 14.80 6.22 41.86
CA SER A 85 16.25 6.35 42.13
C SER A 85 17.01 7.09 41.01
N SER A 86 18.16 7.69 41.33
CA SER A 86 18.97 8.55 40.44
C SER A 86 19.44 7.89 39.14
N THR A 87 19.33 6.57 39.04
CA THR A 87 19.62 5.74 37.85
C THR A 87 18.54 5.89 36.76
N GLU A 88 17.28 6.17 37.12
CA GLU A 88 16.15 6.27 36.16
C GLU A 88 16.26 7.46 35.21
N ARG A 89 16.98 8.53 35.59
CA ARG A 89 17.16 9.70 34.72
C ARG A 89 18.05 9.38 33.51
N LEU A 90 18.92 8.36 33.62
CA LEU A 90 19.73 7.86 32.51
C LEU A 90 18.91 6.91 31.60
N ASP A 91 18.01 6.11 32.18
CA ASP A 91 17.16 5.17 31.45
C ASP A 91 16.06 5.88 30.64
N ILE A 92 15.44 6.95 31.17
CA ILE A 92 14.47 7.77 30.42
C ILE A 92 15.08 8.42 29.17
N HIS A 93 16.35 8.83 29.24
CA HIS A 93 17.07 9.39 28.10
C HIS A 93 17.41 8.32 27.04
N ARG A 94 17.73 7.10 27.49
CA ARG A 94 18.03 5.96 26.62
C ARG A 94 16.76 5.46 25.89
N ASP A 95 15.63 5.38 26.58
CA ASP A 95 14.34 4.99 25.99
C ASP A 95 13.81 6.01 24.97
N ALA A 96 14.04 7.31 25.20
CA ALA A 96 13.66 8.37 24.26
C ALA A 96 14.46 8.31 22.95
N GLU A 97 15.76 7.98 23.02
CA GLU A 97 16.62 7.85 21.84
C GLU A 97 16.29 6.58 21.04
N GLU A 98 16.09 5.45 21.73
CA GLU A 98 15.68 4.19 21.09
C GLU A 98 14.31 4.34 20.41
N CYS A 99 13.34 5.00 21.05
CA CYS A 99 12.05 5.27 20.40
C CYS A 99 12.19 6.14 19.14
N SER A 100 12.98 7.22 19.20
CA SER A 100 13.19 8.10 18.05
C SER A 100 13.76 7.35 16.85
N ARG A 101 14.72 6.45 17.08
CA ARG A 101 15.30 5.57 16.05
C ARG A 101 14.26 4.62 15.48
N VAL A 102 13.46 3.96 16.32
CA VAL A 102 12.40 3.03 15.88
C VAL A 102 11.32 3.75 15.08
N MET A 103 10.91 4.93 15.51
CA MET A 103 9.91 5.74 14.80
C MET A 103 10.44 6.21 13.44
N THR A 104 11.68 6.71 13.39
CA THR A 104 12.31 7.14 12.14
C THR A 104 12.46 5.97 11.16
N PHE A 105 12.92 4.82 11.65
CA PHE A 105 13.02 3.60 10.85
C PHE A 105 11.65 3.18 10.30
N THR A 106 10.63 3.13 11.16
CA THR A 106 9.27 2.74 10.77
C THR A 106 8.70 3.71 9.73
N THR A 107 8.88 5.02 9.88
CA THR A 107 8.41 6.00 8.89
C THR A 107 9.13 5.88 7.55
N ILE A 108 10.45 5.64 7.54
CA ILE A 108 11.21 5.45 6.30
C ILE A 108 10.77 4.16 5.59
N PHE A 109 10.64 3.07 6.33
CA PHE A 109 10.23 1.76 5.79
C PHE A 109 8.77 1.79 5.29
N ALA A 110 7.89 2.46 6.03
CA ALA A 110 6.52 2.75 5.64
C ALA A 110 6.44 3.65 4.39
N GLY A 111 7.30 4.66 4.27
CA GLY A 111 7.40 5.48 3.05
C GLY A 111 7.87 4.66 1.85
N PHE A 112 8.91 3.83 2.03
CA PHE A 112 9.47 3.03 0.94
C PHE A 112 8.47 2.04 0.35
N GLY A 113 7.72 1.30 1.18
CA GLY A 113 6.72 0.36 0.65
C GLY A 113 5.43 1.01 0.13
N ILE A 114 5.05 2.21 0.58
CA ILE A 114 4.03 3.01 -0.14
C ILE A 114 4.56 3.30 -1.54
N GLY A 115 5.83 3.68 -1.64
CA GLY A 115 6.42 3.95 -2.93
C GLY A 115 6.54 2.75 -3.87
N VAL A 116 6.83 1.56 -3.34
CA VAL A 116 6.74 0.31 -4.12
C VAL A 116 5.32 0.09 -4.65
N SER A 117 4.29 0.44 -3.86
CA SER A 117 2.90 0.35 -4.29
C SER A 117 2.58 1.36 -5.40
N GLU A 118 3.12 2.58 -5.34
CA GLU A 118 3.01 3.56 -6.42
C GLU A 118 3.69 3.08 -7.72
N ILE A 119 4.84 2.40 -7.65
CA ILE A 119 5.48 1.80 -8.83
C ILE A 119 4.55 0.76 -9.49
N ILE A 120 3.84 -0.06 -8.70
CA ILE A 120 2.85 -1.02 -9.24
C ILE A 120 1.74 -0.27 -10.00
N LEU A 121 1.26 0.85 -9.45
CA LEU A 121 0.27 1.70 -10.12
C LEU A 121 0.83 2.32 -11.41
N MET A 122 2.05 2.83 -11.40
CA MET A 122 2.71 3.37 -12.59
C MET A 122 2.88 2.31 -13.69
N ILE A 123 3.32 1.09 -13.35
CA ILE A 123 3.44 -0.03 -14.30
C ILE A 123 2.08 -0.32 -14.95
N ARG A 124 1.01 -0.30 -14.16
CA ARG A 124 -0.34 -0.52 -14.65
C ARG A 124 -0.79 0.59 -15.60
N THR A 125 -0.64 1.85 -15.22
CA THR A 125 -1.02 3.00 -16.06
C THR A 125 -0.18 3.03 -17.34
N TYR A 126 1.11 2.68 -17.26
CA TYR A 126 1.97 2.54 -18.42
C TYR A 126 1.50 1.46 -19.41
N ALA A 127 1.02 0.32 -18.90
CA ALA A 127 0.43 -0.73 -19.72
C ALA A 127 -0.85 -0.27 -20.44
N LEU A 128 -1.66 0.59 -19.80
CA LEU A 128 -2.89 1.16 -20.39
C LEU A 128 -2.60 2.15 -21.53
N TYR A 129 -1.46 2.85 -21.47
CA TYR A 129 -1.01 3.79 -22.50
C TYR A 129 -0.12 3.13 -23.56
N GLU A 130 -0.42 1.86 -23.90
CA GLU A 130 0.24 1.08 -24.96
C GLU A 130 1.78 1.12 -24.88
N ARG A 131 2.34 1.18 -23.67
CA ARG A 131 3.79 1.21 -23.42
C ARG A 131 4.52 2.42 -24.03
N SER A 132 3.86 3.58 -24.12
CA SER A 132 4.47 4.81 -24.63
C SER A 132 5.71 5.27 -23.83
N GLN A 133 6.88 5.33 -24.47
CA GLN A 133 8.16 5.66 -23.82
C GLN A 133 8.17 7.07 -23.19
N LYS A 134 7.39 8.00 -23.75
CA LYS A 134 7.23 9.36 -23.19
C LYS A 134 6.58 9.34 -21.81
N LEU A 135 5.55 8.50 -21.61
CA LEU A 135 4.89 8.37 -20.32
C LEU A 135 5.79 7.68 -19.30
N LEU A 136 6.56 6.67 -19.72
CA LEU A 136 7.56 6.05 -18.85
C LEU A 136 8.58 7.07 -18.36
N ALA A 137 9.14 7.88 -19.26
CA ALA A 137 10.06 8.95 -18.89
C ALA A 137 9.43 9.95 -17.91
N ALA A 138 8.17 10.34 -18.12
CA ALA A 138 7.43 11.21 -17.21
C ALA A 138 7.25 10.58 -15.82
N PHE A 139 6.87 9.30 -15.74
CA PHE A 139 6.73 8.58 -14.46
C PHE A 139 8.06 8.41 -13.74
N VAL A 140 9.14 8.12 -14.46
CA VAL A 140 10.48 8.03 -13.86
C VAL A 140 10.89 9.38 -13.27
N VAL A 141 10.71 10.48 -14.02
CA VAL A 141 11.02 11.84 -13.52
C VAL A 141 10.16 12.19 -12.31
N LEU A 142 8.86 11.90 -12.34
CA LEU A 142 7.95 12.13 -11.22
C LEU A 142 8.40 11.34 -9.97
N TRP A 143 8.71 10.06 -10.14
CA TRP A 143 9.15 9.16 -9.08
C TRP A 143 10.40 9.69 -8.35
N PHE A 144 11.44 10.01 -9.13
CA PHE A 144 12.68 10.53 -8.57
C PHE A 144 12.51 11.91 -7.94
N SER A 145 11.64 12.77 -8.50
CA SER A 145 11.36 14.08 -7.93
C SER A 145 10.68 13.97 -6.56
N VAL A 146 9.61 13.17 -6.45
CA VAL A 146 8.89 12.95 -5.20
C VAL A 146 9.79 12.28 -4.16
N SER A 147 10.53 11.25 -4.57
CA SER A 147 11.49 10.55 -3.69
C SER A 147 12.56 11.49 -3.15
N SER A 148 13.09 12.41 -3.97
CA SER A 148 14.11 13.38 -3.55
C SER A 148 13.55 14.38 -2.55
N VAL A 149 12.34 14.89 -2.75
CA VAL A 149 11.64 15.78 -1.81
C VAL A 149 11.40 15.08 -0.48
N ASN A 150 10.96 13.81 -0.51
CA ASN A 150 10.70 13.02 0.69
C ASN A 150 11.99 12.71 1.45
N LEU A 151 13.07 12.36 0.75
CA LEU A 151 14.37 12.14 1.36
C LEU A 151 14.89 13.41 2.03
N TRP A 152 14.81 14.56 1.36
CA TRP A 152 15.18 15.85 1.96
C TRP A 152 14.37 16.16 3.21
N ALA A 153 13.04 15.94 3.16
CA ALA A 153 12.15 16.19 4.29
C ALA A 153 12.51 15.29 5.49
N VAL A 154 12.79 14.00 5.26
CA VAL A 154 13.20 13.05 6.30
C VAL A 154 14.58 13.39 6.88
N LEU A 155 15.54 13.80 6.05
CA LEU A 155 16.86 14.23 6.55
C LEU A 155 16.76 15.48 7.42
N LYS A 156 15.90 16.44 7.02
CA LYS A 156 15.63 17.64 7.82
C LYS A 156 14.90 17.29 9.12
N TRP A 157 13.91 16.41 9.05
CA TRP A 157 13.21 15.88 10.22
C TRP A 157 14.17 15.27 11.23
N THR A 158 15.00 14.33 10.79
CA THR A 158 15.95 13.61 11.64
C THR A 158 16.95 14.54 12.31
N ARG A 159 17.38 15.61 11.63
CA ARG A 159 18.27 16.64 12.20
C ARG A 159 17.58 17.60 13.18
N SER A 160 16.25 17.76 13.07
CA SER A 160 15.47 18.65 13.93
C SER A 160 14.97 18.01 15.22
N PHE A 161 15.14 16.69 15.40
CA PHE A 161 14.82 16.01 16.66
C PHE A 161 15.81 16.43 17.76
N LYS A 162 15.42 17.43 18.55
CA LYS A 162 15.93 17.59 19.92
C LYS A 162 14.96 16.87 20.84
N THR A 163 15.43 15.84 21.52
CA THR A 163 14.66 15.08 22.51
C THR A 163 14.25 16.01 23.65
N GLU A 164 12.98 16.41 23.70
CA GLU A 164 12.40 16.97 24.91
C GLU A 164 11.82 15.81 25.72
N ALA A 165 12.40 15.56 26.89
CA ALA A 165 11.88 14.59 27.84
C ALA A 165 10.52 15.11 28.37
N SER A 166 9.47 14.29 28.23
CA SER A 166 8.18 14.59 28.84
C SER A 166 8.33 14.62 30.37
N PRO A 167 7.79 15.62 31.09
CA PRO A 167 7.83 15.68 32.55
C PRO A 167 6.84 14.70 33.22
N SER A 168 6.21 13.79 32.46
CA SER A 168 5.20 12.85 32.98
C SER A 168 5.75 11.42 33.09
N PRO A 169 5.27 10.60 34.05
CA PRO A 169 5.69 9.21 34.26
C PRO A 169 5.29 8.24 33.13
N VAL A 170 4.72 8.76 32.04
CA VAL A 170 4.37 7.99 30.84
C VAL A 170 5.46 8.23 29.82
N SER A 171 6.37 7.26 29.65
CA SER A 171 7.43 7.29 28.63
C SER A 171 6.84 7.06 27.25
N ALA A 172 5.99 7.98 26.83
CA ALA A 172 5.36 7.99 25.53
C ALA A 172 6.12 8.96 24.63
N CYS A 173 6.68 8.39 23.58
CA CYS A 173 7.48 9.09 22.61
C CYS A 173 6.57 9.79 21.60
N PHE A 174 6.58 11.12 21.67
CA PHE A 174 5.76 11.99 20.84
C PHE A 174 6.63 12.94 20.03
N LEU A 175 6.12 13.34 18.87
CA LEU A 175 6.65 14.48 18.14
C LEU A 175 6.37 15.73 18.96
N GLY A 176 7.43 16.32 19.53
CA GLY A 176 7.38 17.65 20.12
C GLY A 176 6.91 18.69 19.10
N ASN A 177 6.29 19.76 19.60
CA ASN A 177 5.60 20.75 18.81
C ASN A 177 6.59 21.71 18.12
N SER A 178 7.32 21.25 17.11
CA SER A 178 8.00 22.11 16.14
C SER A 178 8.56 21.32 14.98
N ASN A 179 7.82 21.40 13.87
CA ASN A 179 8.18 21.18 12.45
C ASN A 179 7.19 20.21 11.81
N LYS A 180 6.15 20.71 11.13
CA LYS A 180 5.23 19.89 10.33
C LYS A 180 5.88 19.42 9.01
N ILE A 181 7.19 19.12 8.99
CA ILE A 181 7.90 18.72 7.77
C ILE A 181 7.35 17.41 7.19
N GLY A 182 6.82 16.52 8.04
CA GLY A 182 6.17 15.28 7.61
C GLY A 182 4.95 15.52 6.72
N LEU A 183 4.30 16.68 6.82
CA LEU A 183 3.20 17.06 5.94
C LEU A 183 3.66 17.17 4.48
N VAL A 184 4.91 17.58 4.25
CA VAL A 184 5.48 17.61 2.89
C VAL A 184 5.51 16.21 2.29
N CYS A 185 5.88 15.19 3.07
CA CYS A 185 5.95 13.80 2.59
C CYS A 185 4.57 13.27 2.20
N TYR A 186 3.55 13.44 3.05
CA TYR A 186 2.22 12.91 2.74
C TYR A 186 1.47 13.75 1.71
N ALA A 187 1.72 15.06 1.65
CA ALA A 187 1.13 15.91 0.61
C ALA A 187 1.74 15.62 -0.77
N SER A 188 3.06 15.40 -0.85
CA SER A 188 3.72 15.04 -2.12
C SER A 188 3.24 13.67 -2.63
N LEU A 189 3.09 12.68 -1.74
CA LEU A 189 2.54 11.36 -2.04
C LEU A 189 1.08 11.45 -2.50
N LEU A 190 0.23 12.20 -1.78
CA LEU A 190 -1.16 12.40 -2.19
C LEU A 190 -1.24 13.06 -3.59
N ALA A 191 -0.36 14.00 -3.88
CA ALA A 191 -0.30 14.66 -5.18
C ALA A 191 0.14 13.71 -6.30
N SER A 192 1.17 12.88 -6.09
CA SER A 192 1.61 11.89 -7.08
C SER A 192 0.56 10.83 -7.32
N GLU A 193 -0.05 10.29 -6.27
CA GLU A 193 -1.16 9.35 -6.36
C GLU A 193 -2.30 9.93 -7.18
N THR A 194 -2.75 11.15 -6.83
CA THR A 194 -3.85 11.82 -7.54
C THR A 194 -3.52 12.02 -9.01
N LEU A 195 -2.28 12.40 -9.36
CA LEU A 195 -1.87 12.55 -10.75
C LEU A 195 -1.93 11.22 -11.53
N ILE A 196 -1.42 10.14 -10.94
CA ILE A 196 -1.45 8.80 -11.55
C ILE A 196 -2.91 8.34 -11.75
N VAL A 197 -3.77 8.59 -10.76
CA VAL A 197 -5.21 8.29 -10.85
C VAL A 197 -5.84 9.08 -11.99
N LEU A 198 -5.65 10.40 -12.04
CA LEU A 198 -6.22 11.26 -13.07
C LEU A 198 -5.81 10.82 -14.47
N LEU A 199 -4.54 10.48 -14.69
CA LEU A 199 -4.07 9.93 -15.97
C LEU A 199 -4.74 8.59 -16.30
N THR A 200 -4.91 7.72 -15.30
CA THR A 200 -5.59 6.42 -15.49
C THR A 200 -7.07 6.61 -15.85
N LEU A 201 -7.75 7.62 -15.28
CA LEU A 201 -9.15 7.97 -15.58
C LEU A 201 -9.31 8.71 -16.92
N TRP A 202 -8.31 9.47 -17.33
CA TRP A 202 -8.38 10.29 -18.54
C TRP A 202 -8.34 9.47 -19.83
N LYS A 203 -7.52 8.40 -19.86
CA LYS A 203 -7.32 7.56 -21.05
C LYS A 203 -8.62 7.02 -21.68
N PRO A 204 -9.57 6.41 -20.92
CA PRO A 204 -10.82 5.92 -21.51
C PRO A 204 -11.76 7.02 -22.00
N ILE A 205 -11.73 8.21 -21.37
CA ILE A 205 -12.52 9.37 -21.83
C ILE A 205 -11.98 9.88 -23.17
N GLN A 206 -10.65 9.83 -23.35
CA GLN A 206 -10.00 10.20 -24.61
C GLN A 206 -10.33 9.23 -25.75
N GLU A 207 -10.57 7.94 -25.46
CA GLU A 207 -10.84 6.89 -26.44
C GLU A 207 -12.30 6.43 -26.47
N CYS A 208 -13.22 7.37 -26.16
CA CYS A 208 -14.67 7.21 -25.97
C CYS A 208 -15.49 6.45 -27.06
N THR A 209 -14.87 5.80 -28.05
CA THR A 209 -15.56 5.09 -29.14
C THR A 209 -14.96 3.73 -29.52
N SER A 210 -13.81 3.28 -28.99
CA SER A 210 -13.12 2.09 -29.54
C SER A 210 -12.83 0.92 -28.57
N LEU A 211 -13.06 1.05 -27.26
CA LEU A 211 -12.75 -0.02 -26.30
C LEU A 211 -13.99 -0.83 -25.91
N HIS A 212 -14.50 -1.62 -26.87
CA HIS A 212 -15.62 -2.56 -26.67
C HIS A 212 -15.19 -3.93 -26.11
N SER A 213 -14.04 -4.01 -25.44
CA SER A 213 -13.62 -5.24 -24.75
C SER A 213 -14.07 -5.19 -23.29
N GLU A 214 -14.93 -6.13 -22.89
CA GLU A 214 -15.39 -6.32 -21.50
C GLU A 214 -14.22 -6.37 -20.50
N LEU A 215 -13.05 -6.82 -20.96
CA LEU A 215 -11.85 -6.91 -20.15
C LEU A 215 -11.32 -5.53 -19.73
N VAL A 216 -11.26 -4.57 -20.66
CA VAL A 216 -10.77 -3.22 -20.39
C VAL A 216 -11.74 -2.47 -19.48
N SER A 217 -13.04 -2.67 -19.67
CA SER A 217 -14.08 -2.11 -18.80
C SER A 217 -14.00 -2.64 -17.36
N THR A 218 -13.81 -3.96 -17.21
CA THR A 218 -13.65 -4.59 -15.89
C THR A 218 -12.38 -4.11 -15.19
N PHE A 219 -11.25 -4.10 -15.91
CA PHE A 219 -9.99 -3.56 -15.40
C PHE A 219 -10.13 -2.11 -14.94
N TYR A 220 -10.85 -1.28 -15.70
CA TYR A 220 -11.07 0.11 -15.36
C TYR A 220 -11.92 0.25 -14.10
N ARG A 221 -13.10 -0.36 -14.07
CA ARG A 221 -14.03 -0.30 -12.93
C ARG A 221 -13.36 -0.72 -11.63
N ASP A 222 -12.60 -1.80 -11.67
CA ASP A 222 -11.95 -2.34 -10.47
C ASP A 222 -10.72 -1.50 -10.07
N GLY A 223 -10.08 -0.82 -11.04
CA GLY A 223 -9.09 0.21 -10.76
C GLY A 223 -9.65 1.45 -10.10
N VAL A 224 -10.80 1.94 -10.57
CA VAL A 224 -11.47 3.10 -9.98
C VAL A 224 -11.91 2.80 -8.56
N LEU A 225 -12.44 1.60 -8.29
CA LEU A 225 -12.80 1.17 -6.93
C LEU A 225 -11.60 1.18 -5.98
N PHE A 226 -10.43 0.72 -6.44
CA PHE A 226 -9.19 0.83 -5.69
C PHE A 226 -8.89 2.30 -5.32
N TYR A 227 -9.00 3.21 -6.28
CA TYR A 227 -8.68 4.63 -6.07
C TYR A 227 -9.67 5.31 -5.12
N LEU A 228 -10.97 5.04 -5.28
CA LEU A 228 -12.01 5.55 -4.38
C LEU A 228 -11.87 5.01 -2.96
N ALA A 229 -11.33 3.79 -2.81
CA ALA A 229 -11.10 3.19 -1.51
C ALA A 229 -9.87 3.77 -0.79
N ILE A 230 -8.79 4.10 -1.51
CA ILE A 230 -7.55 4.61 -0.89
C ILE A 230 -7.57 6.12 -0.60
N LEU A 231 -8.22 6.91 -1.47
CA LEU A 231 -8.25 8.36 -1.38
C LEU A 231 -8.72 8.90 -0.02
N PRO A 232 -9.79 8.38 0.62
CA PRO A 232 -10.20 8.82 1.95
C PRO A 232 -9.13 8.59 3.02
N PHE A 233 -8.37 7.49 2.93
CA PHE A 233 -7.27 7.22 3.88
C PHE A 233 -6.11 8.18 3.66
N SER A 234 -5.72 8.46 2.41
CA SER A 234 -4.65 9.43 2.09
C SER A 234 -5.03 10.84 2.55
N ILE A 235 -6.28 11.26 2.29
CA ILE A 235 -6.82 12.55 2.77
C ILE A 235 -6.87 12.59 4.30
N ALA A 236 -7.42 11.56 4.95
CA ALA A 236 -7.52 11.50 6.41
C ALA A 236 -6.13 11.60 7.05
N ASN A 237 -5.12 10.98 6.47
CA ASN A 237 -3.75 11.06 6.96
C ASN A 237 -3.17 12.48 6.87
N VAL A 238 -3.35 13.19 5.75
CA VAL A 238 -2.93 14.59 5.61
C VAL A 238 -3.68 15.50 6.58
N VAL A 239 -5.01 15.32 6.69
CA VAL A 239 -5.89 16.12 7.57
C VAL A 239 -5.51 15.92 9.03
N LEU A 240 -5.36 14.68 9.50
CA LEU A 240 -4.97 14.40 10.88
C LEU A 240 -3.57 14.91 11.20
N LEU A 241 -2.62 14.80 10.27
CA LEU A 241 -1.29 15.35 10.48
C LEU A 241 -1.29 16.89 10.60
N PHE A 242 -2.21 17.57 9.92
CA PHE A 242 -2.29 19.04 9.93
C PHE A 242 -3.07 19.59 11.12
N LEU A 243 -4.22 19.01 11.43
CA LEU A 243 -5.23 19.55 12.36
C LEU A 243 -5.23 18.87 13.73
N ALA A 244 -4.80 17.62 13.84
CA ALA A 244 -4.94 16.89 15.09
C ALA A 244 -3.93 17.38 16.15
N PRO A 245 -4.21 17.15 17.44
CA PRO A 245 -3.29 17.46 18.52
C PRO A 245 -2.11 16.47 18.58
N PRO A 246 -0.95 16.90 19.13
CA PRO A 246 0.21 16.02 19.33
C PRO A 246 -0.20 14.69 19.98
N GLY A 247 0.19 13.58 19.37
CA GLY A 247 -0.21 12.23 19.78
C GLY A 247 -1.23 11.57 18.87
N LEU A 248 -2.17 12.32 18.27
CA LEU A 248 -3.17 11.79 17.34
C LEU A 248 -2.79 11.98 15.86
N ASN A 249 -1.77 12.81 15.58
CA ASN A 249 -1.36 13.19 14.21
C ASN A 249 -0.89 12.03 13.32
N LEU A 250 -0.50 10.91 13.93
CA LEU A 250 -0.05 9.70 13.25
C LEU A 250 -1.08 8.56 13.32
N LEU A 251 -2.32 8.85 13.70
CA LEU A 251 -3.38 7.84 13.84
C LEU A 251 -3.69 7.16 12.50
N ALA A 252 -3.72 7.92 11.39
CA ALA A 252 -4.08 7.40 10.07
C ALA A 252 -2.89 6.86 9.25
N ASP A 253 -1.66 6.98 9.74
CA ASP A 253 -0.47 6.49 9.03
C ASP A 253 -0.50 4.96 8.82
N THR A 254 -0.70 4.20 9.90
CA THR A 254 -0.80 2.73 9.81
C THR A 254 -2.02 2.27 9.00
N PRO A 255 -3.23 2.82 9.20
CA PRO A 255 -4.36 2.57 8.30
C PRO A 255 -4.05 2.81 6.82
N LEU A 256 -3.43 3.95 6.49
CA LEU A 256 -3.05 4.29 5.13
C LEU A 256 -2.12 3.23 4.54
N ARG A 257 -1.05 2.89 5.26
CA ARG A 257 -0.06 1.89 4.81
C ARG A 257 -0.69 0.50 4.61
N VAL A 258 -1.50 0.04 5.56
CA VAL A 258 -2.17 -1.27 5.47
C VAL A 258 -3.15 -1.31 4.29
N MET A 259 -3.94 -0.26 4.10
CA MET A 259 -4.89 -0.17 3.00
C MET A 259 -4.19 -0.11 1.64
N HIS A 260 -3.08 0.63 1.51
CA HIS A 260 -2.26 0.62 0.29
C HIS A 260 -1.82 -0.80 -0.07
N SER A 261 -1.30 -1.55 0.91
CA SER A 261 -0.84 -2.91 0.69
C SER A 261 -1.97 -3.85 0.28
N ILE A 262 -3.06 -3.91 1.07
CA ILE A 262 -4.20 -4.79 0.81
C ILE A 262 -4.80 -4.51 -0.56
N LEU A 263 -5.10 -3.24 -0.83
CA LEU A 263 -5.76 -2.83 -2.08
C LEU A 263 -4.84 -3.10 -3.29
N CYS A 264 -3.53 -2.84 -3.16
CA CYS A 264 -2.57 -3.07 -4.25
C CYS A 264 -2.45 -4.57 -4.55
N CYS A 265 -2.38 -5.41 -3.50
CA CYS A 265 -2.33 -6.86 -3.64
C CYS A 265 -3.61 -7.42 -4.27
N ARG A 266 -4.78 -6.96 -3.83
CA ARG A 266 -6.07 -7.37 -4.40
C ARG A 266 -6.17 -6.98 -5.87
N LEU A 267 -5.73 -5.78 -6.21
CA LEU A 267 -5.72 -5.31 -7.59
C LEU A 267 -4.85 -6.22 -8.48
N VAL A 268 -3.60 -6.49 -8.08
CA VAL A 268 -2.68 -7.33 -8.86
C VAL A 268 -3.20 -8.75 -9.02
N THR A 269 -3.71 -9.36 -7.95
CA THR A 269 -4.25 -10.73 -7.99
C THR A 269 -5.52 -10.80 -8.82
N HIS A 270 -6.41 -9.81 -8.71
CA HIS A 270 -7.62 -9.73 -9.52
C HIS A 270 -7.29 -9.64 -11.01
N ILE A 271 -6.37 -8.73 -11.39
CA ILE A 271 -5.87 -8.58 -12.76
C ILE A 271 -5.38 -9.91 -13.34
N ARG A 272 -4.57 -10.65 -12.58
CA ARG A 272 -4.07 -11.97 -13.01
C ARG A 272 -5.17 -13.01 -13.13
N SER A 273 -6.13 -12.98 -12.22
CA SER A 273 -7.28 -13.88 -12.28
C SER A 273 -8.10 -13.66 -13.55
N VAL A 274 -8.34 -12.41 -13.93
CA VAL A 274 -9.06 -12.04 -15.15
C VAL A 274 -8.28 -12.47 -16.39
N MET A 275 -6.99 -12.16 -16.45
CA MET A 275 -6.12 -12.58 -17.56
C MET A 275 -6.11 -14.10 -17.73
N SER A 276 -6.04 -14.86 -16.63
CA SER A 276 -6.05 -16.34 -16.70
C SER A 276 -7.38 -16.92 -17.17
N ARG A 277 -8.52 -16.26 -16.85
CA ARG A 277 -9.85 -16.67 -17.32
C ARG A 277 -10.02 -16.38 -18.81
N GLU A 278 -9.51 -15.26 -19.29
CA GLU A 278 -9.52 -14.92 -20.71
C GLU A 278 -8.65 -15.86 -21.54
N GLU A 279 -7.44 -16.19 -21.06
CA GLU A 279 -6.57 -17.18 -21.69
C GLU A 279 -7.24 -18.56 -21.78
N THR A 280 -7.93 -18.98 -20.70
CA THR A 280 -8.67 -20.25 -20.71
C THR A 280 -9.84 -20.21 -21.70
N HIS A 281 -10.58 -19.10 -21.76
CA HIS A 281 -11.70 -18.93 -22.69
C HIS A 281 -11.25 -18.94 -24.15
N THR A 282 -10.19 -18.21 -24.48
CA THR A 282 -9.61 -18.19 -25.84
C THR A 282 -9.10 -19.56 -26.28
N MET A 283 -8.46 -20.32 -25.37
CA MET A 283 -8.06 -21.70 -25.64
C MET A 283 -9.27 -22.62 -25.90
N HIS A 284 -10.34 -22.51 -25.12
CA HIS A 284 -11.57 -23.29 -25.35
C HIS A 284 -12.21 -22.97 -26.70
N VAL A 285 -12.34 -21.68 -27.05
CA VAL A 285 -12.89 -21.27 -28.36
C VAL A 285 -12.04 -21.80 -29.51
N ALA A 286 -10.70 -21.68 -29.41
CA ALA A 286 -9.80 -22.24 -30.42
C ALA A 286 -9.97 -23.76 -30.57
N SER A 287 -10.08 -24.50 -29.46
CA SER A 287 -10.29 -25.95 -29.50
C SER A 287 -11.64 -26.34 -30.14
N ALA A 288 -12.70 -25.57 -29.88
CA ALA A 288 -14.02 -25.79 -30.47
C ALA A 288 -14.03 -25.53 -31.99
N ILE A 289 -13.32 -24.49 -32.46
CA ILE A 289 -13.16 -24.20 -33.88
C ILE A 289 -12.39 -25.32 -34.59
N VAL A 290 -11.30 -25.82 -33.98
CA VAL A 290 -10.54 -26.94 -34.53
C VAL A 290 -11.40 -28.20 -34.63
N PHE A 291 -12.18 -28.51 -33.60
CA PHE A 291 -13.09 -29.65 -33.61
C PHE A 291 -14.17 -29.52 -34.69
N ALA A 292 -14.80 -28.35 -34.82
CA ALA A 292 -15.80 -28.08 -35.85
C ALA A 292 -15.22 -28.17 -37.27
N THR A 293 -13.98 -27.71 -37.46
CA THR A 293 -13.28 -27.82 -38.76
C THR A 293 -13.01 -29.28 -39.12
N ASN A 294 -12.58 -30.10 -38.16
CA ASN A 294 -12.33 -31.52 -38.39
C ASN A 294 -13.62 -32.29 -38.69
N SER A 295 -14.74 -31.99 -38.02
CA SER A 295 -16.03 -32.63 -38.34
C SER A 295 -16.54 -32.31 -39.75
N VAL A 296 -16.29 -31.10 -40.26
CA VAL A 296 -16.66 -30.73 -41.65
C VAL A 296 -15.78 -31.46 -42.68
N VAL A 297 -14.50 -31.70 -42.37
CA VAL A 297 -13.60 -32.48 -43.23
C VAL A 297 -14.03 -33.95 -43.29
N ASP A 298 -14.45 -34.53 -42.16
CA ASP A 298 -14.92 -35.92 -42.12
C ASP A 298 -16.25 -36.12 -42.89
N ASP A 299 -17.20 -35.19 -42.77
CA ASP A 299 -18.46 -35.23 -43.55
C ASP A 299 -18.24 -35.00 -45.05
N GLY A 300 -17.27 -34.15 -45.41
CA GLY A 300 -16.85 -33.93 -46.80
C GLY A 300 -16.18 -35.16 -47.43
N SER A 301 -15.44 -35.94 -46.64
CA SER A 301 -14.80 -37.19 -47.10
C SER A 301 -15.80 -38.34 -47.25
N ALA A 302 -16.92 -38.34 -46.52
CA ALA A 302 -17.94 -39.39 -46.61
C ALA A 302 -18.86 -39.23 -47.86
N SER A 303 -18.93 -38.04 -48.45
CA SER A 303 -19.87 -37.73 -49.55
C SER A 303 -19.28 -37.90 -50.97
N GLY A 304 -18.00 -38.30 -51.11
CA GLY A 304 -17.28 -38.36 -52.38
C GLY A 304 -17.41 -39.66 -53.20
N HIS A 305 -18.26 -40.62 -52.81
CA HIS A 305 -18.22 -41.98 -53.36
C HIS A 305 -19.48 -42.45 -54.12
N TYR A 306 -20.11 -41.62 -54.96
CA TYR A 306 -21.12 -42.11 -55.92
C TYR A 306 -21.21 -41.25 -57.19
N VAL A 307 -20.25 -41.35 -58.12
CA VAL A 307 -20.52 -41.16 -59.57
C VAL A 307 -19.58 -42.04 -60.40
N ARG A 308 -20.07 -43.19 -60.85
CA ARG A 308 -19.61 -43.91 -62.05
C ARG A 308 -20.75 -44.78 -62.58
N VAL A 309 -21.49 -44.26 -63.54
CA VAL A 309 -21.97 -44.99 -64.74
C VAL A 309 -21.98 -43.98 -65.88
#